data_AF-B8M323-F1
#
_entry.id   AF-B8M323-F1
#
_cell.length_a   1.000
_cell.length_b   1.000
_cell.length_c   1.000
_cell.angle_alpha   90.00
_cell.angle_beta   90.00
_cell.angle_gamma   90.00
#
_symmetry.space_group_name_H-M   'P 1'
#
loop_
_entity.id
_entity.type
_entity.pdbx_description
1 polymer ?
#
loop_
_entity_poly.entity_id
_entity_poly.type
_entity_poly.pdbx_seq_one_letter_code
_entity_poly.pdbx_strand_id
1 'polypeptide(L)'
;MKFSGLAAATAALILSTQVSAQTYTNCDPREQSGCPPDPALGGSANFDFTKGAQKSWTASGKVEYSSSTGAAFTVANSGDSPLITSDFYIMWGHLEVVLQAAPGTGIVSSIVMQSDTLDEIDFEFLGGQDSNVQTNYFGHGDTSQYNREQTIAMSNNQNSFHTYTVDWTANMIVWQVDGKTVRSMTPASANAGQYPQTPMMIKIGIWAGGDPSNPSGTINWAGGTTDYSKGPFTMYCKSVSVIDYSTGKQYVYTSQSGTSDSISAVGGSVDGNMAATASVATDASAATVTSSGGDAPIPWAGTHRETSSWTTPNIWPWVATATASITNDNPSSAHTTSGSDKLTVFTMFFPVYFISTSLVFGFLFPLWR
;
A
#
# COMPACT_ATOMS: atom_id res chain seq x y z
N MET A 1 -34.28 57.61 -14.45
CA MET A 1 -34.34 56.17 -14.83
C MET A 1 -33.00 55.85 -15.47
N LYS A 2 -32.04 55.33 -14.69
CA LYS A 2 -31.70 53.91 -14.46
C LYS A 2 -31.11 53.25 -15.73
N PHE A 3 -29.76 53.15 -15.78
CA PHE A 3 -28.91 51.93 -15.73
C PHE A 3 -28.98 51.11 -17.04
N SER A 4 -27.91 50.59 -17.65
CA SER A 4 -26.68 50.00 -17.10
C SER A 4 -25.68 49.74 -18.24
N GLY A 5 -24.38 49.83 -17.93
CA GLY A 5 -23.29 49.56 -18.86
C GLY A 5 -23.09 48.07 -19.16
N LEU A 6 -22.65 47.79 -20.38
CA LEU A 6 -22.10 46.51 -20.82
C LEU A 6 -20.78 46.24 -20.08
N ALA A 7 -20.74 45.19 -19.27
CA ALA A 7 -19.50 44.57 -18.82
C ALA A 7 -19.33 43.26 -19.58
N ALA A 8 -18.22 43.17 -20.33
CA ALA A 8 -17.78 41.98 -21.01
C ALA A 8 -17.49 40.87 -20.00
N ALA A 9 -18.15 39.73 -20.14
CA ALA A 9 -17.84 38.53 -19.37
C ALA A 9 -16.66 37.82 -20.04
N THR A 10 -15.46 38.01 -19.50
CA THR A 10 -14.31 37.14 -19.75
C THR A 10 -14.55 35.81 -19.06
N ALA A 11 -14.74 34.76 -19.85
CA ALA A 11 -14.76 33.38 -19.38
C ALA A 11 -13.35 33.00 -18.90
N ALA A 12 -13.13 33.04 -17.59
CA ALA A 12 -11.96 32.40 -16.98
C ALA A 12 -12.21 30.88 -16.98
N LEU A 13 -11.55 30.17 -17.91
CA LEU A 13 -11.41 28.72 -17.80
C LEU A 13 -10.59 28.43 -16.54
N ILE A 14 -11.28 27.96 -15.50
CA ILE A 14 -10.64 27.36 -14.33
C ILE A 14 -10.08 26.02 -14.81
N LEU A 15 -8.80 26.00 -15.16
CA LEU A 15 -8.02 24.77 -15.24
C LEU A 15 -7.90 24.24 -13.81
N SER A 16 -8.82 23.37 -13.41
CA SER A 16 -8.69 22.56 -12.21
C SER A 16 -7.50 21.62 -12.43
N THR A 17 -6.32 22.00 -11.93
CA THR A 17 -5.21 21.09 -11.73
C THR A 17 -5.68 20.05 -10.71
N GLN A 18 -5.96 18.84 -11.20
CA GLN A 18 -6.29 17.70 -10.36
C GLN A 18 -5.12 17.49 -9.41
N VAL A 19 -5.36 17.62 -8.11
CA VAL A 19 -4.45 17.07 -7.10
C VAL A 19 -4.58 15.56 -7.27
N SER A 20 -3.62 14.93 -7.95
CA SER A 20 -3.55 13.48 -7.95
C SER A 20 -3.30 13.05 -6.52
N ALA A 21 -4.30 12.44 -5.89
CA ALA A 21 -4.06 11.63 -4.70
C ALA A 21 -2.91 10.66 -5.02
N GLN A 22 -1.97 10.50 -4.10
CA GLN A 22 -0.79 9.65 -4.32
C GLN A 22 -1.17 8.18 -4.58
N THR A 23 -2.39 7.80 -4.24
CA THR A 23 -2.88 6.43 -4.19
C THR A 23 -4.10 6.23 -5.10
N TYR A 24 -3.87 5.82 -6.35
CA TYR A 24 -4.91 5.48 -7.32
C TYR A 24 -4.45 4.31 -8.20
N THR A 25 -5.42 3.59 -8.77
CA THR A 25 -5.22 2.54 -9.78
C THR A 25 -5.93 2.93 -11.08
N ASN A 26 -5.31 2.65 -12.22
CA ASN A 26 -5.95 2.80 -13.53
C ASN A 26 -6.83 1.59 -13.87
N CYS A 27 -6.59 0.45 -13.22
CA CYS A 27 -7.30 -0.79 -13.47
C CYS A 27 -7.40 -1.60 -12.18
N ASP A 28 -8.57 -1.58 -11.53
CA ASP A 28 -8.82 -2.47 -10.41
C ASP A 28 -9.28 -3.85 -10.94
N PRO A 29 -8.48 -4.92 -10.79
CA PRO A 29 -8.81 -6.24 -11.32
C PRO A 29 -10.00 -6.89 -10.60
N ARG A 30 -10.50 -6.32 -9.51
CA ARG A 30 -11.75 -6.76 -8.84
C ARG A 30 -12.99 -6.24 -9.54
N GLU A 31 -12.90 -5.02 -10.09
CA GLU A 31 -14.05 -4.32 -10.67
C GLU A 31 -14.15 -4.51 -12.19
N GLN A 32 -13.04 -4.86 -12.85
CA GLN A 32 -13.03 -5.03 -14.30
C GLN A 32 -12.05 -6.11 -14.79
N SER A 33 -12.31 -6.60 -16.01
CA SER A 33 -11.46 -7.55 -16.72
C SER A 33 -10.47 -6.84 -17.64
N GLY A 34 -9.37 -7.50 -17.99
CA GLY A 34 -8.42 -7.02 -18.99
C GLY A 34 -7.35 -6.07 -18.44
N CYS A 35 -7.17 -6.03 -17.12
CA CYS A 35 -6.02 -5.35 -16.53
C CYS A 35 -4.72 -5.99 -17.03
N PRO A 36 -3.71 -5.18 -17.40
CA PRO A 36 -2.42 -5.70 -17.78
C PRO A 36 -1.78 -6.44 -16.59
N PRO A 37 -0.97 -7.47 -16.83
CA PRO A 37 -0.15 -8.07 -15.79
C PRO A 37 0.83 -7.06 -15.17
N ASP A 38 1.00 -7.13 -13.86
CA ASP A 38 1.91 -6.27 -13.10
C ASP A 38 3.36 -6.73 -13.33
N PRO A 39 4.28 -5.90 -13.86
CA PRO A 39 5.68 -6.30 -14.01
C PRO A 39 6.29 -6.65 -12.64
N ALA A 40 6.91 -7.82 -12.52
CA ALA A 40 7.51 -8.27 -11.26
C ALA A 40 8.97 -7.81 -11.15
N LEU A 41 9.43 -7.48 -9.94
CA LEU A 41 10.86 -7.38 -9.67
C LEU A 41 11.51 -8.77 -9.76
N GLY A 42 10.88 -9.78 -9.15
CA GLY A 42 11.24 -11.19 -9.27
C GLY A 42 12.60 -11.58 -8.66
N GLY A 43 13.10 -10.77 -7.73
CA GLY A 43 14.40 -10.94 -7.07
C GLY A 43 14.73 -9.77 -6.15
N SER A 44 16.02 -9.43 -6.02
CA SER A 44 16.47 -8.32 -5.18
C SER A 44 17.12 -7.21 -6.00
N ALA A 45 16.91 -5.96 -5.59
CA ALA A 45 17.53 -4.80 -6.21
C ALA A 45 17.86 -3.72 -5.18
N ASN A 46 18.93 -2.97 -5.46
CA ASN A 46 19.32 -1.78 -4.71
C ASN A 46 19.36 -0.59 -5.66
N PHE A 47 18.73 0.49 -5.26
CA PHE A 47 18.58 1.73 -6.03
C PHE A 47 19.26 2.86 -5.25
N ASP A 48 20.35 3.39 -5.79
CA ASP A 48 21.15 4.45 -5.15
C ASP A 48 20.89 5.79 -5.84
N PHE A 49 19.96 6.57 -5.30
CA PHE A 49 19.57 7.86 -5.88
C PHE A 49 20.65 8.93 -5.75
N THR A 50 21.72 8.70 -4.96
CA THR A 50 22.91 9.58 -4.97
C THR A 50 23.67 9.51 -6.29
N LYS A 51 23.42 8.47 -7.10
CA LYS A 51 23.97 8.29 -8.45
C LYS A 51 23.10 8.92 -9.54
N GLY A 52 21.98 9.56 -9.17
CA GLY A 52 20.99 10.10 -10.11
C GLY A 52 19.73 9.24 -10.21
N ALA A 53 18.90 9.58 -11.19
CA ALA A 53 17.68 8.82 -11.49
C ALA A 53 18.01 7.36 -11.78
N GLN A 54 17.22 6.45 -11.21
CA GLN A 54 17.42 5.01 -11.32
C GLN A 54 16.56 4.44 -12.44
N LYS A 55 17.08 3.41 -13.11
CA LYS A 55 16.28 2.62 -14.05
C LYS A 55 15.18 1.87 -13.29
N SER A 56 14.03 1.67 -13.93
CA SER A 56 12.85 1.02 -13.33
C SER A 56 12.10 1.86 -12.30
N TRP A 57 12.27 3.19 -12.36
CA TRP A 57 11.53 4.15 -11.58
C TRP A 57 11.07 5.29 -12.48
N THR A 58 9.80 5.65 -12.38
CA THR A 58 9.20 6.77 -13.10
C THR A 58 8.94 7.93 -12.14
N ALA A 59 9.41 9.13 -12.49
CA ALA A 59 9.14 10.35 -11.73
C ALA A 59 7.91 11.08 -12.28
N SER A 60 7.07 11.56 -11.37
CA SER A 60 6.00 12.53 -11.65
C SER A 60 6.29 13.84 -10.93
N GLY A 61 6.10 14.96 -11.60
CA GLY A 61 6.56 16.26 -11.12
C GLY A 61 8.09 16.42 -11.19
N LYS A 62 8.62 17.41 -10.47
CA LYS A 62 10.04 17.75 -10.50
C LYS A 62 10.79 17.03 -9.36
N VAL A 63 11.70 16.12 -9.73
CA VAL A 63 12.63 15.45 -8.81
C VAL A 63 14.06 15.77 -9.23
N GLU A 64 14.83 16.35 -8.32
CA GLU A 64 16.25 16.65 -8.53
C GLU A 64 17.12 15.58 -7.86
N TYR A 65 18.36 15.41 -8.31
CA TYR A 65 19.26 14.38 -7.77
C TYR A 65 20.61 14.97 -7.41
N SER A 66 21.13 14.60 -6.24
CA SER A 66 22.43 15.05 -5.72
C SER A 66 23.21 13.89 -5.12
N SER A 67 24.53 13.92 -5.22
CA SER A 67 25.42 12.92 -4.63
C SER A 67 25.44 12.94 -3.10
N SER A 68 24.98 14.01 -2.44
CA SER A 68 24.96 14.10 -0.97
C SER A 68 23.63 13.68 -0.35
N THR A 69 22.52 13.91 -1.04
CA THR A 69 21.16 13.76 -0.49
C THR A 69 20.28 12.78 -1.27
N GLY A 70 20.70 12.33 -2.45
CA GLY A 70 19.90 11.49 -3.33
C GLY A 70 18.83 12.27 -4.07
N ALA A 71 17.66 11.65 -4.25
CA ALA A 71 16.48 12.26 -4.85
C ALA A 71 15.88 13.31 -3.91
N ALA A 72 15.62 14.51 -4.42
CA ALA A 72 15.02 15.64 -3.73
C ALA A 72 13.65 15.94 -4.33
N PHE A 73 12.64 15.97 -3.46
CA PHE A 73 11.25 16.19 -3.81
C PHE A 73 10.80 17.47 -3.13
N THR A 74 10.36 18.47 -3.90
CA THR A 74 10.10 19.81 -3.36
C THR A 74 8.66 20.25 -3.56
N VAL A 75 8.00 20.67 -2.48
CA VAL A 75 6.76 21.46 -2.51
C VAL A 75 7.13 22.92 -2.34
N ALA A 76 6.98 23.71 -3.40
CA ALA A 76 7.19 25.17 -3.36
C ALA A 76 5.87 25.93 -3.43
N ASN A 77 4.87 25.39 -4.12
CA ASN A 77 3.57 26.01 -4.35
C ASN A 77 2.42 25.00 -4.12
N SER A 78 1.21 25.53 -4.01
CA SER A 78 -0.02 24.72 -4.05
C SER A 78 -0.06 23.88 -5.33
N GLY A 79 -0.46 22.62 -5.19
CA GLY A 79 -0.48 21.64 -6.27
C GLY A 79 0.85 20.93 -6.57
N ASP A 80 1.98 21.33 -5.96
CA ASP A 80 3.22 20.56 -6.08
C ASP A 80 3.09 19.23 -5.32
N SER A 81 3.31 18.12 -6.02
CA SER A 81 3.28 16.77 -5.45
C SER A 81 4.30 15.81 -6.12
N PRO A 82 5.61 16.12 -6.08
CA PRO A 82 6.61 15.28 -6.74
C PRO A 82 6.69 13.89 -6.09
N LEU A 83 6.83 12.88 -6.95
CA LEU A 83 6.73 11.46 -6.63
C LEU A 83 7.66 10.66 -7.54
N ILE A 84 8.27 9.59 -7.01
CA ILE A 84 8.79 8.49 -7.83
C ILE A 84 7.97 7.22 -7.57
N THR A 85 7.76 6.44 -8.62
CA THR A 85 7.03 5.17 -8.56
C THR A 85 7.88 4.07 -9.21
N SER A 86 7.97 2.90 -8.61
CA SER A 86 8.64 1.76 -9.24
C SER A 86 7.86 1.31 -10.47
N ASP A 87 8.58 0.96 -11.54
CA ASP A 87 7.98 0.38 -12.76
C ASP A 87 7.67 -1.12 -12.58
N PHE A 88 7.94 -1.65 -11.38
CA PHE A 88 7.73 -3.03 -10.98
C PHE A 88 6.91 -3.11 -9.69
N TYR A 89 6.36 -4.29 -9.46
CA TYR A 89 5.64 -4.70 -8.28
C TYR A 89 6.42 -5.80 -7.57
N ILE A 90 6.17 -5.97 -6.28
CA ILE A 90 6.61 -7.12 -5.50
C ILE A 90 5.41 -7.85 -4.92
N MET A 91 5.50 -9.17 -4.75
CA MET A 91 4.47 -9.96 -4.08
C MET A 91 5.07 -10.60 -2.85
N TRP A 92 4.67 -10.06 -1.70
CA TRP A 92 5.43 -10.17 -0.46
C TRP A 92 6.86 -9.60 -0.63
N GLY A 93 7.53 -9.30 0.46
CA GLY A 93 8.90 -8.83 0.35
C GLY A 93 9.41 -8.05 1.54
N HIS A 94 10.57 -7.47 1.29
CA HIS A 94 11.28 -6.58 2.17
C HIS A 94 11.58 -5.29 1.41
N LEU A 95 11.21 -4.16 2.00
CA LEU A 95 11.48 -2.82 1.48
C LEU A 95 12.26 -2.05 2.55
N GLU A 96 13.42 -1.50 2.19
CA GLU A 96 14.12 -0.49 2.98
C GLU A 96 14.23 0.82 2.20
N VAL A 97 13.93 1.93 2.85
CA VAL A 97 14.06 3.28 2.27
C VAL A 97 14.86 4.16 3.21
N VAL A 98 15.95 4.75 2.71
CA VAL A 98 16.76 5.73 3.46
C VAL A 98 16.27 7.13 3.13
N LEU A 99 15.54 7.74 4.06
CA LEU A 99 14.76 8.96 3.81
C LEU A 99 14.93 9.99 4.94
N GLN A 100 14.92 11.27 4.55
CA GLN A 100 14.77 12.43 5.43
C GLN A 100 13.49 13.15 5.00
N ALA A 101 12.53 13.28 5.92
CA ALA A 101 11.23 13.89 5.65
C ALA A 101 11.35 15.42 5.50
N ALA A 102 10.39 16.03 4.83
CA ALA A 102 10.32 17.48 4.70
C ALA A 102 9.74 18.14 5.97
N PRO A 103 10.27 19.30 6.40
CA PRO A 103 9.63 20.12 7.42
C PRO A 103 8.47 20.92 6.83
N GLY A 104 7.68 21.54 7.72
CA GLY A 104 6.62 22.49 7.37
C GLY A 104 5.24 22.02 7.79
N THR A 105 4.48 22.89 8.46
CA THR A 105 3.08 22.62 8.80
C THR A 105 2.29 22.28 7.54
N GLY A 106 1.52 21.18 7.57
CA GLY A 106 0.70 20.75 6.44
C GLY A 106 1.48 20.03 5.33
N ILE A 107 2.80 19.91 5.42
CA ILE A 107 3.61 19.14 4.46
C ILE A 107 3.66 17.68 4.89
N VAL A 108 3.48 16.79 3.94
CA VAL A 108 3.45 15.35 4.15
C VAL A 108 4.51 14.70 3.26
N SER A 109 5.38 13.90 3.88
CA SER A 109 6.31 12.99 3.18
C SER A 109 5.80 11.57 3.32
N SER A 110 5.90 10.76 2.26
CA SER A 110 5.20 9.47 2.19
C SER A 110 6.08 8.38 1.57
N ILE A 111 6.07 7.20 2.17
CA ILE A 111 6.54 5.94 1.58
C ILE A 111 5.33 5.02 1.53
N VAL A 112 4.90 4.62 0.33
CA VAL A 112 3.69 3.84 0.12
C VAL A 112 3.97 2.62 -0.74
N MET A 113 3.61 1.44 -0.27
CA MET A 113 3.43 0.26 -1.10
C MET A 113 1.96 0.18 -1.47
N GLN A 114 1.62 0.10 -2.76
CA GLN A 114 0.23 0.06 -3.20
C GLN A 114 0.01 -0.92 -4.35
N SER A 115 -1.07 -1.70 -4.28
CA SER A 115 -1.52 -2.60 -5.35
C SER A 115 -2.54 -1.96 -6.27
N ASP A 116 -2.77 -2.62 -7.40
CA ASP A 116 -3.85 -2.27 -8.33
C ASP A 116 -5.24 -2.52 -7.74
N THR A 117 -5.37 -3.32 -6.67
CA THR A 117 -6.62 -3.49 -5.91
C THR A 117 -6.78 -2.48 -4.77
N LEU A 118 -5.83 -1.56 -4.60
CA LEU A 118 -5.78 -0.59 -3.51
C LEU A 118 -5.55 -1.20 -2.11
N ASP A 119 -4.96 -2.40 -2.05
CA ASP A 119 -4.16 -2.77 -0.85
C ASP A 119 -3.00 -1.79 -0.70
N GLU A 120 -2.70 -1.39 0.54
CA GLU A 120 -1.74 -0.34 0.86
C GLU A 120 -1.01 -0.61 2.19
N ILE A 121 0.28 -0.30 2.23
CA ILE A 121 1.11 -0.23 3.44
C ILE A 121 1.95 1.04 3.36
N ASP A 122 1.94 1.86 4.41
CA ASP A 122 2.60 3.16 4.35
C ASP A 122 3.36 3.58 5.62
N PHE A 123 4.25 4.55 5.40
CA PHE A 123 4.76 5.50 6.39
C PHE A 123 4.43 6.93 5.96
N GLU A 124 3.87 7.71 6.88
CA GLU A 124 3.53 9.12 6.67
C GLU A 124 4.23 10.01 7.70
N PHE A 125 4.86 11.09 7.23
CA PHE A 125 5.57 12.06 8.07
C PHE A 125 4.92 13.43 7.95
N LEU A 126 4.45 13.96 9.07
CA LEU A 126 3.88 15.30 9.14
C LEU A 126 4.99 16.31 9.41
N GLY A 127 5.26 17.22 8.48
CA GLY A 127 6.39 18.16 8.56
C GLY A 127 6.30 19.18 9.70
N GLY A 128 5.14 19.32 10.33
CA GLY A 128 4.95 20.08 11.57
C GLY A 128 5.27 19.28 12.85
N GLN A 129 5.58 17.98 12.74
CA GLN A 129 5.79 17.06 13.86
C GLN A 129 7.09 16.24 13.66
N ASP A 130 8.22 16.77 14.13
CA ASP A 130 9.53 16.08 14.02
C ASP A 130 9.72 14.90 14.98
N SER A 131 8.77 14.70 15.89
CA SER A 131 8.86 13.68 16.94
C SER A 131 8.08 12.41 16.65
N ASN A 132 7.42 12.30 15.49
CA ASN A 132 6.50 11.22 15.18
C ASN A 132 6.64 10.75 13.73
N VAL A 133 6.34 9.47 13.51
CA VAL A 133 6.01 8.89 12.20
C VAL A 133 4.70 8.11 12.31
N GLN A 134 3.85 8.20 11.30
CA GLN A 134 2.62 7.40 11.23
C GLN A 134 2.85 6.18 10.36
N THR A 135 2.25 5.06 10.76
CA THR A 135 2.13 3.85 9.94
C THR A 135 0.67 3.56 9.71
N ASN A 136 0.32 3.12 8.52
CA ASN A 136 -1.04 2.74 8.20
C ASN A 136 -1.08 1.58 7.20
N TYR A 137 -2.29 1.07 7.00
CA TYR A 137 -2.58 0.08 5.97
C TYR A 137 -4.01 0.27 5.47
N PHE A 138 -4.25 -0.12 4.23
CA PHE A 138 -5.59 -0.27 3.68
C PHE A 138 -5.68 -1.61 2.99
N GLY A 139 -6.83 -2.28 3.12
CA GLY A 139 -7.17 -3.38 2.24
C GLY A 139 -8.19 -2.87 1.25
N HIS A 140 -7.97 -3.15 -0.03
CA HIS A 140 -9.02 -2.98 -1.05
C HIS A 140 -9.57 -1.56 -1.20
N GLY A 141 -8.82 -0.55 -0.77
CA GLY A 141 -9.27 0.85 -0.73
C GLY A 141 -10.38 1.13 0.29
N ASP A 142 -10.65 0.22 1.22
CA ASP A 142 -11.73 0.38 2.20
C ASP A 142 -11.42 1.54 3.16
N THR A 143 -12.21 2.61 3.10
CA THR A 143 -12.08 3.80 3.95
C THR A 143 -13.26 3.96 4.91
N SER A 144 -14.05 2.90 5.15
CA SER A 144 -15.21 2.93 6.05
C SER A 144 -14.84 3.15 7.52
N GLN A 145 -13.61 2.85 7.91
CA GLN A 145 -13.09 3.02 9.27
C GLN A 145 -11.69 3.66 9.29
N TYR A 146 -11.43 4.49 10.30
CA TYR A 146 -10.17 5.23 10.51
C TYR A 146 -9.53 4.85 11.85
N ASN A 147 -9.29 3.56 12.05
CA ASN A 147 -8.73 2.99 13.28
C ASN A 147 -7.42 2.22 13.05
N ARG A 148 -6.80 2.39 11.87
CA ARG A 148 -5.65 1.61 11.39
C ARG A 148 -4.32 2.34 11.58
N GLU A 149 -4.37 3.67 11.60
CA GLU A 149 -3.21 4.53 11.85
C GLU A 149 -2.62 4.22 13.23
N GLN A 150 -1.31 4.11 13.29
CA GLN A 150 -0.56 4.13 14.54
C GLN A 150 0.55 5.16 14.44
N THR A 151 0.56 6.08 15.41
CA THR A 151 1.63 7.07 15.57
C THR A 151 2.73 6.49 16.45
N ILE A 152 3.95 6.50 15.94
CA ILE A 152 5.16 6.02 16.60
C ILE A 152 6.02 7.22 16.97
N ALA A 153 6.39 7.29 18.25
CA ALA A 153 7.30 8.33 18.74
C ALA A 153 8.72 8.10 18.21
N MET A 154 9.20 9.04 17.41
CA MET A 154 10.52 9.05 16.80
C MET A 154 10.96 10.48 16.49
N SER A 155 12.04 10.93 17.13
CA SER A 155 12.60 12.26 16.89
C SER A 155 13.44 12.33 15.63
N ASN A 156 13.52 13.53 15.06
CA ASN A 156 14.53 13.95 14.09
C ASN A 156 14.30 13.48 12.65
N ASN A 157 13.05 13.16 12.29
CA ASN A 157 12.65 12.72 10.95
C ASN A 157 12.94 13.76 9.87
N GLN A 158 12.90 15.06 10.20
CA GLN A 158 13.11 16.15 9.24
C GLN A 158 14.55 16.66 9.17
N ASN A 159 15.41 16.35 10.14
CA ASN A 159 16.80 16.82 10.14
C ASN A 159 17.83 15.69 10.02
N SER A 160 17.42 14.44 9.81
CA SER A 160 18.34 13.32 9.59
C SER A 160 17.73 12.24 8.68
N PHE A 161 18.61 11.49 8.04
CA PHE A 161 18.22 10.29 7.31
C PHE A 161 18.04 9.14 8.28
N HIS A 162 16.93 8.43 8.13
CA HIS A 162 16.61 7.20 8.82
C HIS A 162 16.32 6.09 7.80
N THR A 163 16.47 4.84 8.22
CA THR A 163 16.07 3.69 7.40
C THR A 163 14.70 3.22 7.84
N TYR A 164 13.71 3.34 6.96
CA TYR A 164 12.35 2.84 7.18
C TYR A 164 12.18 1.53 6.44
N THR A 165 11.73 0.51 7.16
CA THR A 165 11.64 -0.85 6.64
C THR A 165 10.23 -1.39 6.76
N VAL A 166 9.77 -2.08 5.72
CA VAL A 166 8.57 -2.92 5.72
C VAL A 166 8.96 -4.34 5.34
N ASP A 167 8.75 -5.29 6.25
CA ASP A 167 8.71 -6.72 5.94
C ASP A 167 7.25 -7.13 5.80
N TRP A 168 6.88 -7.66 4.65
CA TRP A 168 5.51 -8.00 4.30
C TRP A 168 5.43 -9.44 3.80
N THR A 169 4.68 -10.27 4.50
CA THR A 169 4.47 -11.69 4.17
C THR A 169 2.99 -12.03 4.21
N ALA A 170 2.60 -13.25 3.81
CA ALA A 170 1.25 -13.74 4.03
C ALA A 170 0.86 -13.83 5.53
N ASN A 171 1.85 -13.87 6.45
CA ASN A 171 1.61 -14.11 7.87
C ASN A 171 1.65 -12.85 8.74
N MET A 172 2.41 -11.83 8.32
CA MET A 172 2.62 -10.63 9.10
C MET A 172 3.21 -9.49 8.25
N ILE A 173 2.85 -8.26 8.61
CA ILE A 173 3.55 -7.03 8.23
C ILE A 173 4.33 -6.54 9.45
N VAL A 174 5.58 -6.16 9.27
CA VAL A 174 6.44 -5.56 10.28
C VAL A 174 6.98 -4.25 9.75
N TRP A 175 6.75 -3.18 10.51
CA TRP A 175 7.37 -1.88 10.27
C TRP A 175 8.55 -1.74 11.21
N GLN A 176 9.68 -1.29 10.67
CA GLN A 176 10.88 -1.00 11.43
C GLN A 176 11.41 0.39 11.10
N VAL A 177 12.08 0.98 12.08
CA VAL A 177 12.92 2.15 11.84
C VAL A 177 14.29 1.97 12.44
N ASP A 178 15.33 2.26 11.66
CA ASP A 178 16.73 2.04 11.98
C ASP A 178 16.99 0.62 12.52
N GLY A 179 16.37 -0.37 11.87
CA GLY A 179 16.47 -1.80 12.22
C GLY A 179 15.72 -2.23 13.48
N LYS A 180 14.90 -1.35 14.08
CA LYS A 180 14.08 -1.67 15.26
C LYS A 180 12.61 -1.80 14.87
N THR A 181 11.99 -2.91 15.21
CA THR A 181 10.54 -3.09 15.04
C THR A 181 9.76 -2.09 15.87
N VAL A 182 8.91 -1.31 15.19
CA VAL A 182 8.05 -0.28 15.80
C VAL A 182 6.58 -0.68 15.76
N ARG A 183 6.19 -1.54 14.80
CA ARG A 183 4.85 -2.09 14.68
C ARG A 183 4.91 -3.46 14.02
N SER A 184 4.03 -4.36 14.44
CA SER A 184 3.75 -5.59 13.71
C SER A 184 2.24 -5.84 13.65
N MET A 185 1.79 -6.51 12.59
CA MET A 185 0.38 -6.82 12.36
C MET A 185 0.24 -8.14 11.63
N THR A 186 -0.56 -9.04 12.19
CA THR A 186 -0.96 -10.30 11.54
C THR A 186 -2.28 -10.12 10.80
N PRO A 187 -2.63 -11.00 9.83
CA PRO A 187 -3.95 -11.01 9.20
C PRO A 187 -5.11 -11.07 10.21
N ALA A 188 -4.94 -11.81 11.31
CA ALA A 188 -5.96 -11.94 12.35
C ALA A 188 -6.17 -10.66 13.18
N SER A 189 -5.16 -9.79 13.26
CA SER A 189 -5.25 -8.49 13.94
C SER A 189 -5.65 -7.34 13.02
N ALA A 190 -5.65 -7.56 11.70
CA ALA A 190 -6.16 -6.58 10.75
C ALA A 190 -7.69 -6.51 10.85
N ASN A 191 -8.26 -5.38 10.42
CA ASN A 191 -9.69 -5.29 10.20
C ASN A 191 -10.13 -6.38 9.21
N ALA A 192 -11.34 -6.92 9.41
CA ALA A 192 -11.82 -8.08 8.66
C ALA A 192 -11.76 -7.82 7.15
N GLY A 193 -11.02 -8.69 6.43
CA GLY A 193 -10.84 -8.59 4.98
C GLY A 193 -9.87 -7.51 4.50
N GLN A 194 -9.18 -6.81 5.40
CA GLN A 194 -8.34 -5.65 5.05
C GLN A 194 -6.83 -5.91 5.14
N TYR A 195 -6.38 -7.17 5.26
CA TYR A 195 -4.94 -7.46 5.23
C TYR A 195 -4.40 -7.28 3.80
N PRO A 196 -3.39 -6.41 3.57
CA PRO A 196 -2.75 -6.23 2.27
C PRO A 196 -2.16 -7.53 1.76
N GLN A 197 -2.60 -7.99 0.60
CA GLN A 197 -2.33 -9.34 0.12
C GLN A 197 -2.23 -9.48 -1.39
N THR A 198 -2.05 -8.38 -2.11
CA THR A 198 -1.92 -8.34 -3.57
C THR A 198 -0.66 -7.58 -3.98
N PRO A 199 -0.05 -7.87 -5.15
CA PRO A 199 1.24 -7.31 -5.54
C PRO A 199 1.24 -5.78 -5.47
N MET A 200 2.31 -5.20 -4.93
CA MET A 200 2.41 -3.76 -4.69
C MET A 200 3.59 -3.13 -5.42
N MET A 201 3.34 -1.99 -6.05
CA MET A 201 4.36 -1.05 -6.49
C MET A 201 4.79 -0.17 -5.30
N ILE A 202 5.96 0.47 -5.40
CA ILE A 202 6.51 1.35 -4.38
C ILE A 202 6.42 2.79 -4.86
N LYS A 203 5.92 3.68 -4.01
CA LYS A 203 5.72 5.11 -4.24
C LYS A 203 6.41 5.90 -3.14
N ILE A 204 7.25 6.86 -3.51
CA ILE A 204 7.96 7.74 -2.57
C ILE A 204 7.78 9.18 -3.02
N GLY A 205 7.12 10.00 -2.21
CA GLY A 205 6.76 11.36 -2.61
C GLY A 205 6.44 12.29 -1.46
N ILE A 206 6.23 13.55 -1.81
CA ILE A 206 5.88 14.64 -0.90
C ILE A 206 4.67 15.39 -1.46
N TRP A 207 3.83 15.93 -0.59
CA TRP A 207 2.66 16.73 -0.97
C TRP A 207 2.21 17.66 0.17
N ALA A 208 1.32 18.60 -0.13
CA ALA A 208 0.73 19.49 0.87
C ALA A 208 -0.64 18.97 1.33
N GLY A 209 -0.68 18.16 2.38
CA GLY A 209 -1.94 17.76 3.04
C GLY A 209 -2.71 18.95 3.61
N GLY A 210 -1.98 19.98 4.05
CA GLY A 210 -2.50 21.26 4.51
C GLY A 210 -2.86 22.26 3.41
N ASP A 211 -2.87 21.87 2.13
CA ASP A 211 -3.30 22.77 1.05
C ASP A 211 -4.73 23.28 1.32
N PRO A 212 -5.01 24.60 1.25
CA PRO A 212 -6.35 25.14 1.49
C PRO A 212 -7.47 24.58 0.59
N SER A 213 -7.11 23.96 -0.54
CA SER A 213 -8.05 23.29 -1.43
C SER A 213 -8.45 21.88 -0.99
N ASN A 214 -7.73 21.29 -0.03
CA ASN A 214 -8.03 19.95 0.48
C ASN A 214 -9.23 19.94 1.44
N PRO A 215 -9.86 18.77 1.66
CA PRO A 215 -10.86 18.60 2.70
C PRO A 215 -10.33 19.01 4.08
N SER A 216 -11.21 19.59 4.91
CA SER A 216 -10.85 20.06 6.25
C SER A 216 -10.26 18.98 7.16
N GLY A 217 -10.73 17.73 7.04
CA GLY A 217 -10.13 16.58 7.72
C GLY A 217 -8.67 16.39 7.35
N THR A 218 -8.34 16.49 6.06
CA THR A 218 -6.97 16.36 5.53
C THR A 218 -6.05 17.44 6.05
N ILE A 219 -6.53 18.68 6.05
CA ILE A 219 -5.78 19.81 6.58
C ILE A 219 -5.52 19.63 8.08
N ASN A 220 -6.54 19.20 8.84
CA ASN A 220 -6.42 19.02 10.29
C ASN A 220 -5.44 17.91 10.65
N TRP A 221 -5.53 16.74 10.00
CA TRP A 221 -4.58 15.64 10.18
C TRP A 221 -3.15 16.04 9.81
N ALA A 222 -2.96 16.76 8.71
CA ALA A 222 -1.64 17.22 8.28
C ALA A 222 -1.01 18.26 9.26
N GLY A 223 -1.73 18.61 10.33
CA GLY A 223 -1.27 19.51 11.38
C GLY A 223 -1.61 20.99 11.13
N GLY A 224 -2.45 21.28 10.13
CA GLY A 224 -2.91 22.62 9.79
C GLY A 224 -2.57 23.05 8.36
N THR A 225 -2.95 24.29 8.03
CA THR A 225 -2.76 24.85 6.69
C THR A 225 -1.29 25.06 6.33
N THR A 226 -0.92 24.67 5.11
CA THR A 226 0.42 24.88 4.55
C THR A 226 0.66 26.35 4.23
N ASP A 227 1.76 26.89 4.75
CA ASP A 227 2.23 28.24 4.43
C ASP A 227 3.39 28.18 3.43
N TYR A 228 3.06 28.21 2.14
CA TYR A 228 4.04 28.14 1.05
C TYR A 228 5.08 29.27 1.09
N SER A 229 4.81 30.40 1.76
CA SER A 229 5.79 31.48 1.93
C SER A 229 6.98 31.11 2.81
N LYS A 230 6.85 30.03 3.61
CA LYS A 230 7.93 29.45 4.43
C LYS A 230 8.68 28.32 3.71
N GLY A 231 8.26 27.97 2.50
CA GLY A 231 8.94 26.98 1.67
C GLY A 231 10.18 27.56 0.97
N PRO A 232 10.75 26.83 -0.01
CA PRO A 232 10.32 25.49 -0.43
C PRO A 232 10.55 24.43 0.66
N PHE A 233 9.69 23.42 0.70
CA PHE A 233 9.81 22.28 1.60
C PHE A 233 10.31 21.07 0.82
N THR A 234 11.39 20.44 1.27
CA THR A 234 12.05 19.38 0.50
C THR A 234 12.23 18.11 1.33
N MET A 235 11.77 16.99 0.78
CA MET A 235 12.03 15.63 1.24
C MET A 235 13.22 15.07 0.47
N TYR A 236 14.03 14.22 1.10
CA TYR A 236 15.17 13.57 0.46
C TYR A 236 15.12 12.03 0.60
N CYS A 237 15.38 11.32 -0.49
CA CYS A 237 15.53 9.85 -0.50
C CYS A 237 16.90 9.47 -1.07
N LYS A 238 17.74 8.83 -0.26
CA LYS A 238 19.08 8.40 -0.66
C LYS A 238 19.07 7.10 -1.44
N SER A 239 18.37 6.11 -0.93
CA SER A 239 18.40 4.77 -1.50
C SER A 239 17.17 3.96 -1.14
N VAL A 240 16.87 2.98 -1.99
CA VAL A 240 15.84 1.97 -1.78
C VAL A 240 16.46 0.59 -1.97
N SER A 241 16.27 -0.31 -1.00
CA SER A 241 16.58 -1.74 -1.14
C SER A 241 15.27 -2.52 -1.19
N VAL A 242 15.15 -3.44 -2.13
CA VAL A 242 13.94 -4.25 -2.28
C VAL A 242 14.33 -5.72 -2.46
N ILE A 243 13.66 -6.59 -1.72
CA ILE A 243 13.64 -8.03 -1.96
C ILE A 243 12.20 -8.40 -2.25
N ASP A 244 11.92 -8.80 -3.49
CA ASP A 244 10.70 -9.48 -3.85
C ASP A 244 10.83 -10.93 -3.36
N TYR A 245 9.94 -11.36 -2.46
CA TYR A 245 9.95 -12.76 -1.99
C TYR A 245 9.40 -13.73 -3.03
N SER A 246 8.91 -13.22 -4.14
CA SER A 246 8.46 -14.00 -5.28
C SER A 246 9.48 -13.97 -6.43
N THR A 247 9.31 -14.87 -7.40
CA THR A 247 10.11 -14.92 -8.62
C THR A 247 9.21 -14.81 -9.84
N GLY A 248 9.78 -14.46 -10.99
CA GLY A 248 9.06 -14.43 -12.26
C GLY A 248 9.19 -13.08 -12.95
N LYS A 249 8.39 -12.87 -13.98
CA LYS A 249 8.44 -11.67 -14.82
C LYS A 249 7.29 -10.70 -14.56
N GLN A 250 6.16 -11.22 -14.09
CA GLN A 250 4.94 -10.46 -13.87
C GLN A 250 3.97 -11.22 -12.99
N TYR A 251 3.08 -10.50 -12.32
CA TYR A 251 1.94 -11.02 -11.57
C TYR A 251 0.65 -10.89 -12.38
N VAL A 252 -0.21 -11.90 -12.26
CA VAL A 252 -1.51 -11.94 -12.92
C VAL A 252 -2.57 -12.27 -11.90
N TYR A 253 -3.62 -11.45 -11.86
CA TYR A 253 -4.85 -11.75 -11.15
C TYR A 253 -5.64 -12.79 -11.97
N THR A 254 -5.75 -14.00 -11.45
CA THR A 254 -6.45 -15.12 -12.10
C THR A 254 -7.96 -15.12 -11.83
N SER A 255 -8.42 -14.28 -10.90
CA SER A 255 -9.83 -14.02 -10.63
C SER A 255 -10.02 -12.61 -10.07
N GLN A 256 -11.27 -12.16 -9.97
CA GLN A 256 -11.64 -10.84 -9.43
C GLN A 256 -11.75 -10.82 -7.90
N SER A 257 -11.25 -11.84 -7.18
CA SER A 257 -11.40 -11.92 -5.73
C SER A 257 -10.61 -10.85 -4.95
N GLY A 258 -9.51 -10.35 -5.54
CA GLY A 258 -8.57 -9.46 -4.83
C GLY A 258 -7.82 -10.16 -3.69
N THR A 259 -7.78 -11.49 -3.67
CA THR A 259 -7.08 -12.26 -2.63
C THR A 259 -5.76 -12.80 -3.14
N SER A 260 -4.81 -13.08 -2.22
CA SER A 260 -3.50 -13.61 -2.59
C SER A 260 -3.58 -14.92 -3.38
N ASP A 261 -4.56 -15.76 -3.11
CA ASP A 261 -4.78 -17.04 -3.81
C ASP A 261 -5.10 -16.86 -5.31
N SER A 262 -5.52 -15.65 -5.71
CA SER A 262 -5.75 -15.32 -7.11
C SER A 262 -4.48 -14.89 -7.85
N ILE A 263 -3.35 -14.71 -7.16
CA ILE A 263 -2.13 -14.18 -7.74
C ILE A 263 -1.27 -15.30 -8.32
N SER A 264 -0.98 -15.20 -9.62
CA SER A 264 -0.06 -16.11 -10.31
C SER A 264 1.18 -15.35 -10.79
N ALA A 265 2.37 -15.86 -10.49
CA ALA A 265 3.63 -15.33 -11.00
C ALA A 265 4.02 -16.02 -12.32
N VAL A 266 4.12 -15.28 -13.41
CA VAL A 266 4.44 -15.85 -14.73
C VAL A 266 5.94 -16.05 -14.87
N GLY A 267 6.34 -17.29 -15.18
CA GLY A 267 7.75 -17.65 -15.32
C GLY A 267 8.51 -17.74 -13.99
N GLY A 268 7.78 -17.91 -12.89
CA GLY A 268 8.31 -18.09 -11.54
C GLY A 268 7.23 -18.61 -10.60
N SER A 269 7.32 -18.27 -9.32
CA SER A 269 6.31 -18.59 -8.31
C SER A 269 6.21 -17.48 -7.27
N VAL A 270 5.01 -17.31 -6.72
CA VAL A 270 4.84 -16.61 -5.44
C VAL A 270 5.66 -17.37 -4.38
N ASP A 271 6.31 -16.64 -3.49
CA ASP A 271 7.24 -17.16 -2.46
C ASP A 271 8.51 -17.84 -3.00
N GLY A 272 8.77 -17.81 -4.32
CA GLY A 272 9.91 -18.47 -4.94
C GLY A 272 11.29 -17.94 -4.49
N ASN A 273 11.33 -16.78 -3.87
CA ASN A 273 12.53 -16.09 -3.37
C ASN A 273 12.45 -15.81 -1.85
N MET A 274 11.54 -16.44 -1.11
CA MET A 274 11.33 -16.21 0.33
C MET A 274 12.59 -16.44 1.17
N ALA A 275 13.48 -17.34 0.73
CA ALA A 275 14.73 -17.64 1.43
C ALA A 275 15.82 -16.58 1.25
N ALA A 276 15.63 -15.59 0.37
CA ALA A 276 16.61 -14.51 0.13
C ALA A 276 16.70 -13.50 1.28
N THR A 277 15.96 -13.71 2.37
CA THR A 277 15.96 -12.90 3.60
C THR A 277 17.32 -12.33 3.95
N ALA A 278 17.47 -11.01 3.80
CA ALA A 278 18.42 -10.24 4.55
C ALA A 278 17.92 -10.20 6.00
N SER A 279 18.52 -11.00 6.89
CA SER A 279 18.55 -10.78 8.35
C SER A 279 17.35 -10.05 8.96
N VAL A 280 16.14 -10.62 8.87
CA VAL A 280 14.96 -10.08 9.56
C VAL A 280 15.09 -10.40 11.06
N ALA A 281 14.94 -9.38 11.91
CA ALA A 281 14.97 -9.54 13.36
C ALA A 281 13.81 -10.43 13.82
N THR A 282 14.13 -11.65 14.28
CA THR A 282 13.14 -12.66 14.68
C THR A 282 12.53 -12.46 16.06
N ASP A 283 12.86 -11.39 16.79
CA ASP A 283 12.25 -11.08 18.07
C ASP A 283 12.58 -9.64 18.44
N ALA A 284 11.62 -8.73 18.27
CA ALA A 284 11.71 -7.40 18.86
C ALA A 284 10.33 -7.04 19.42
N SER A 285 10.28 -6.86 20.74
CA SER A 285 9.13 -6.30 21.44
C SER A 285 8.76 -4.95 20.82
N ALA A 286 7.53 -4.81 20.34
CA ALA A 286 7.02 -3.57 19.77
C ALA A 286 7.20 -2.40 20.75
N ALA A 287 7.59 -1.23 20.23
CA ALA A 287 7.70 -0.01 21.01
C ALA A 287 6.33 0.44 21.54
N THR A 288 6.31 1.37 22.49
CA THR A 288 5.09 1.95 23.06
C THR A 288 4.32 2.70 21.96
N VAL A 289 3.24 2.08 21.46
CA VAL A 289 2.34 2.66 20.45
C VAL A 289 1.25 3.48 21.16
N THR A 290 1.00 4.71 20.69
CA THR A 290 -0.22 5.45 21.01
C THR A 290 -1.11 5.46 19.78
N SER A 291 -2.27 4.82 19.86
CA SER A 291 -3.32 4.95 18.83
C SER A 291 -3.98 6.32 18.99
N SER A 292 -3.73 7.23 18.05
CA SER A 292 -4.57 8.41 17.83
C SER A 292 -5.86 7.95 17.15
N GLY A 293 -6.84 7.50 17.94
CA GLY A 293 -8.20 7.37 17.42
C GLY A 293 -8.76 8.77 17.16
N GLY A 294 -8.67 9.25 15.93
CA GLY A 294 -9.24 10.54 15.54
C GLY A 294 -9.01 10.86 14.07
N ASP A 295 -10.11 10.93 13.32
CA ASP A 295 -10.29 11.60 12.01
C ASP A 295 -9.05 11.65 11.09
N ALA A 296 -8.40 10.49 10.88
CA ALA A 296 -7.45 10.37 9.79
C ALA A 296 -8.21 10.63 8.47
N PRO A 297 -7.69 11.47 7.56
CA PRO A 297 -8.37 11.85 6.36
C PRO A 297 -8.27 10.74 5.36
N ILE A 298 -9.21 10.80 4.44
CA ILE A 298 -9.39 9.88 3.35
C ILE A 298 -8.29 10.24 2.33
N PRO A 299 -7.36 9.33 1.96
CA PRO A 299 -6.60 9.50 0.71
C PRO A 299 -7.55 9.58 -0.50
N TRP A 300 -8.79 9.10 -0.30
CA TRP A 300 -9.80 8.80 -1.31
C TRP A 300 -11.08 9.69 -1.27
N ALA A 301 -11.18 10.72 -0.43
CA ALA A 301 -12.40 11.57 -0.42
C ALA A 301 -12.25 12.77 -1.33
N GLY A 302 -12.74 12.55 -2.54
CA GLY A 302 -12.90 13.57 -3.57
C GLY A 302 -12.03 13.29 -4.79
N THR A 303 -12.38 12.26 -5.57
CA THR A 303 -12.37 12.20 -7.05
C THR A 303 -12.52 10.75 -7.54
N HIS A 304 -13.70 10.15 -7.33
CA HIS A 304 -14.20 9.31 -8.41
C HIS A 304 -14.52 10.26 -9.56
N ARG A 305 -13.63 10.40 -10.53
CA ARG A 305 -14.02 10.88 -11.85
C ARG A 305 -13.78 9.78 -12.86
N GLU A 306 -14.91 9.20 -13.24
CA GLU A 306 -15.14 8.51 -14.50
C GLU A 306 -14.32 9.12 -15.63
N THR A 307 -13.39 8.36 -16.20
CA THR A 307 -12.78 8.70 -17.49
C THR A 307 -13.71 8.20 -18.59
N SER A 308 -14.68 9.02 -19.00
CA SER A 308 -15.55 8.75 -20.14
C SER A 308 -14.86 9.00 -21.51
N SER A 309 -13.59 8.61 -21.66
CA SER A 309 -12.94 8.61 -22.99
C SER A 309 -11.74 7.67 -23.03
N TRP A 310 -11.99 6.46 -23.50
CA TRP A 310 -10.96 5.60 -24.05
C TRP A 310 -10.48 6.18 -25.38
N THR A 311 -9.20 6.55 -25.46
CA THR A 311 -8.50 6.63 -26.75
C THR A 311 -7.46 5.52 -26.79
N THR A 312 -7.80 4.44 -27.49
CA THR A 312 -6.83 3.42 -27.92
C THR A 312 -5.79 4.09 -28.82
N PRO A 313 -4.48 3.98 -28.55
CA PRO A 313 -3.46 4.35 -29.51
C PRO A 313 -3.61 3.50 -30.78
N ASN A 314 -3.63 4.18 -31.93
CA ASN A 314 -3.69 3.58 -33.25
C ASN A 314 -2.36 2.92 -33.60
N ILE A 315 -2.29 1.58 -33.53
CA ILE A 315 -1.17 0.84 -34.13
C ILE A 315 -1.72 -0.10 -35.20
N TRP A 316 -1.58 0.36 -36.44
CA TRP A 316 -1.69 -0.35 -37.72
C TRP A 316 -0.35 -0.12 -38.46
N PRO A 317 0.12 -0.97 -39.40
CA PRO A 317 -0.40 -2.27 -39.88
C PRO A 317 0.45 -3.49 -39.50
N TRP A 318 -0.19 -4.61 -39.14
CA TRP A 318 0.10 -5.86 -39.85
C TRP A 318 -1.17 -6.71 -39.91
N VAL A 319 -1.46 -7.23 -41.10
CA VAL A 319 -2.67 -7.95 -41.48
C VAL A 319 -2.33 -9.43 -41.59
N ALA A 320 -3.19 -10.29 -41.06
CA ALA A 320 -3.45 -11.58 -41.67
C ALA A 320 -4.94 -11.90 -41.58
N THR A 321 -5.60 -11.93 -42.75
CA THR A 321 -6.94 -12.47 -42.96
C THR A 321 -6.83 -13.76 -43.74
N ALA A 322 -7.47 -14.82 -43.26
CA ALA A 322 -8.23 -15.83 -44.01
C ALA A 322 -8.68 -16.92 -43.02
N THR A 323 -9.83 -17.58 -43.07
CA THR A 323 -11.13 -17.45 -43.76
C THR A 323 -12.06 -18.45 -43.03
N ALA A 324 -13.37 -18.19 -43.11
CA ALA A 324 -14.56 -18.96 -42.70
C ALA A 324 -14.46 -20.52 -42.64
N SER A 325 -15.35 -21.31 -42.00
CA SER A 325 -16.80 -21.18 -41.87
C SER A 325 -17.38 -22.29 -40.95
N ILE A 326 -18.40 -21.93 -40.14
CA ILE A 326 -19.65 -22.64 -39.71
C ILE A 326 -19.68 -24.17 -39.47
N THR A 327 -20.26 -24.59 -38.34
CA THR A 327 -21.50 -25.41 -38.28
C THR A 327 -22.14 -25.42 -36.88
N ASN A 328 -23.47 -25.36 -36.88
CA ASN A 328 -24.43 -25.44 -35.77
C ASN A 328 -24.31 -26.78 -34.98
N ASP A 329 -24.84 -26.98 -33.77
CA ASP A 329 -26.26 -26.88 -33.38
C ASP A 329 -26.45 -26.81 -31.85
N ASN A 330 -27.51 -26.10 -31.48
CA ASN A 330 -28.21 -26.17 -30.20
C ASN A 330 -29.13 -27.43 -30.20
N PRO A 331 -29.51 -28.01 -29.05
CA PRO A 331 -30.79 -27.55 -28.50
C PRO A 331 -30.86 -27.50 -26.97
N SER A 332 -31.68 -26.53 -26.53
CA SER A 332 -32.43 -26.42 -25.28
C SER A 332 -33.08 -27.75 -24.85
N SER A 333 -33.38 -28.08 -23.59
CA SER A 333 -34.19 -27.36 -22.59
C SER A 333 -34.48 -28.31 -21.41
N ALA A 334 -34.96 -27.71 -20.31
CA ALA A 334 -35.94 -28.24 -19.35
C ALA A 334 -35.46 -28.65 -17.94
N HIS A 335 -36.01 -27.89 -16.99
CA HIS A 335 -36.13 -28.07 -15.55
C HIS A 335 -37.01 -29.27 -15.12
N THR A 336 -36.83 -29.74 -13.87
CA THR A 336 -37.85 -30.09 -12.83
C THR A 336 -37.11 -30.70 -11.62
N THR A 337 -37.00 -30.12 -10.42
CA THR A 337 -37.89 -29.85 -9.26
C THR A 337 -38.29 -31.03 -8.36
N SER A 338 -38.29 -30.73 -7.03
CA SER A 338 -38.89 -31.44 -5.85
C SER A 338 -37.91 -32.32 -5.04
N GLY A 339 -37.80 -32.28 -3.71
CA GLY A 339 -38.52 -31.57 -2.63
C GLY A 339 -38.38 -32.35 -1.30
N SER A 340 -38.09 -31.63 -0.21
CA SER A 340 -38.30 -31.91 1.24
C SER A 340 -37.90 -33.27 1.88
N ASP A 341 -37.09 -33.23 2.96
CA ASP A 341 -37.60 -33.41 4.34
C ASP A 341 -36.54 -33.26 5.46
N LYS A 342 -37.03 -32.87 6.64
CA LYS A 342 -36.32 -32.63 7.90
C LYS A 342 -35.92 -33.93 8.61
N LEU A 343 -34.81 -33.95 9.36
CA LEU A 343 -34.76 -34.62 10.67
C LEU A 343 -33.60 -34.12 11.56
N THR A 344 -33.79 -34.27 12.87
CA THR A 344 -33.13 -33.62 13.99
C THR A 344 -32.34 -34.63 14.85
N VAL A 345 -31.36 -34.12 15.62
CA VAL A 345 -30.78 -34.61 16.90
C VAL A 345 -29.72 -35.74 16.86
N PHE A 346 -28.50 -35.48 17.37
CA PHE A 346 -28.03 -36.01 18.68
C PHE A 346 -26.68 -35.43 19.15
N THR A 347 -26.66 -35.02 20.41
CA THR A 347 -25.52 -34.56 21.23
C THR A 347 -24.93 -35.77 21.96
N MET A 348 -23.60 -35.90 22.07
CA MET A 348 -22.97 -36.66 23.16
C MET A 348 -21.71 -35.96 23.67
N PHE A 349 -21.75 -35.64 24.97
CA PHE A 349 -20.62 -35.29 25.81
C PHE A 349 -19.91 -36.56 26.28
N PHE A 350 -18.58 -36.52 26.43
CA PHE A 350 -17.85 -37.39 27.37
C PHE A 350 -16.86 -36.57 28.21
N PRO A 351 -16.67 -36.92 29.50
CA PRO A 351 -16.01 -36.08 30.49
C PRO A 351 -14.49 -36.24 30.53
N VAL A 352 -13.81 -35.13 30.83
CA VAL A 352 -12.39 -35.04 31.18
C VAL A 352 -12.22 -35.42 32.65
N TYR A 353 -11.40 -36.44 32.95
CA TYR A 353 -10.90 -36.71 34.30
C TYR A 353 -9.52 -36.06 34.48
N PHE A 354 -9.46 -35.06 35.36
CA PHE A 354 -8.20 -34.59 35.97
C PHE A 354 -7.95 -35.42 37.23
N ILE A 355 -6.77 -36.04 37.33
CA ILE A 355 -6.21 -36.49 38.62
C ILE A 355 -4.87 -35.78 38.79
N SER A 356 -4.84 -34.87 39.75
CA SER A 356 -3.70 -34.14 40.26
C SER A 356 -3.08 -34.86 41.45
N THR A 357 -1.73 -34.87 41.52
CA THR A 357 -0.88 -34.72 42.73
C THR A 357 -1.00 -35.79 43.84
N SER A 358 0.03 -36.29 44.53
CA SER A 358 1.45 -35.94 44.69
C SER A 358 2.16 -37.07 45.45
N LEU A 359 3.49 -37.11 45.28
CA LEU A 359 4.56 -37.70 46.10
C LEU A 359 4.23 -38.11 47.55
N VAL A 360 4.73 -39.29 47.98
CA VAL A 360 5.52 -39.46 49.23
C VAL A 360 6.56 -40.59 49.07
N PHE A 361 7.78 -40.30 49.53
CA PHE A 361 8.98 -41.14 49.66
C PHE A 361 8.79 -42.35 50.61
N GLY A 362 9.60 -43.40 50.45
CA GLY A 362 9.83 -44.36 51.54
C GLY A 362 10.59 -45.62 51.16
N PHE A 363 11.88 -45.66 51.51
CA PHE A 363 12.78 -46.81 51.46
C PHE A 363 12.23 -48.05 52.19
N LEU A 364 12.55 -49.25 51.67
CA LEU A 364 13.31 -50.32 52.36
C LEU A 364 13.11 -51.69 51.66
N PHE A 365 14.20 -52.23 51.12
CA PHE A 365 14.45 -53.68 50.97
C PHE A 365 14.30 -54.37 52.34
N PRO A 366 13.93 -55.67 52.45
CA PRO A 366 14.78 -56.74 51.91
C PRO A 366 14.15 -58.12 51.55
N LEU A 367 14.97 -58.89 50.82
CA LEU A 367 15.18 -60.36 50.87
C LEU A 367 14.10 -61.34 50.35
N TRP A 368 14.47 -61.99 49.24
CA TRP A 368 14.56 -63.45 49.03
C TRP A 368 13.36 -64.34 49.44
N ARG A 369 12.68 -64.90 48.44
CA ARG A 369 12.74 -66.34 48.10
C ARG A 369 12.16 -66.63 46.74
#